data_AF-A0A699TAD5-F1
#
_entry.id   AF-A0A699TAD5-F1
#
_cell.length_a   1.000
_cell.length_b   1.000
_cell.length_c   1.000
_cell.angle_alpha   90.00
_cell.angle_beta   90.00
_cell.angle_gamma   90.00
#
_symmetry.space_group_name_H-M   'P 1'
#
loop_
_entity.id
_entity.type
_entity.pdbx_description
1 polymer ?
#
loop_
_entity_poly.entity_id
_entity_poly.type
_entity_poly.pdbx_seq_one_letter_code
_entity_poly.pdbx_strand_id
1 'polypeptide(L)'
;EEESIDNAFAKFNTIITSLKALDEGFFSNNCVRKFLRALHTKWRAKVTVIEESKNLTTLPLDELIGNLKVYEEVIKKVFETVKGKKEQSRSLALKVKENVLDVVIQITSLENVQNRQRTMIKEHLLEEHGAMMEKMKWKRLKMKLVL
;
A
#
# COMPACT_ATOMS: atom_id res chain seq x y z
N GLU A 1 7.72 -0.79 21.69
CA GLU A 1 8.50 0.45 21.55
C GLU A 1 9.52 0.27 20.44
N GLU A 2 9.67 1.25 19.55
CA GLU A 2 10.72 1.20 18.53
C GLU A 2 12.08 1.42 19.19
N GLU A 3 12.81 0.34 19.43
CA GLU A 3 14.16 0.41 19.96
C GLU A 3 15.14 0.98 18.92
N SER A 4 16.05 1.86 19.36
CA SER A 4 17.14 2.38 18.53
C SER A 4 18.27 1.36 18.39
N ILE A 5 19.10 1.49 17.35
CA ILE A 5 20.26 0.60 17.18
C ILE A 5 21.22 0.68 18.36
N ASP A 6 21.46 1.88 18.89
CA ASP A 6 22.31 2.07 20.07
C ASP A 6 21.80 1.31 21.29
N ASN A 7 20.50 1.38 21.58
CA ASN A 7 19.92 0.68 22.72
C ASN A 7 19.96 -0.85 22.53
N ALA A 8 19.61 -1.33 21.33
CA ALA A 8 19.69 -2.75 21.00
C ALA A 8 21.12 -3.28 21.13
N PHE A 9 22.11 -2.50 20.67
CA PHE A 9 23.51 -2.86 20.79
C PHE A 9 23.99 -2.85 22.25
N ALA A 10 23.61 -1.85 23.05
CA ALA A 10 23.94 -1.79 24.47
C ALA A 10 23.42 -3.03 25.22
N LYS A 11 22.14 -3.40 25.02
CA LYS A 11 21.54 -4.60 25.63
C LYS A 11 22.25 -5.87 25.19
N PHE A 12 22.51 -6.00 23.88
CA PHE A 12 23.25 -7.14 23.34
C PHE A 12 24.63 -7.24 24.00
N ASN A 13 25.38 -6.13 24.07
CA ASN A 13 26.72 -6.10 24.63
C ASN A 13 26.75 -6.40 26.14
N THR A 14 25.72 -5.98 26.90
CA THR A 14 25.55 -6.37 28.30
C THR A 14 25.42 -7.89 28.42
N ILE A 15 24.56 -8.51 27.59
CA ILE A 15 24.39 -9.97 27.56
C ILE A 15 25.71 -10.66 27.18
N ILE A 16 26.41 -10.15 26.16
CA ILE A 16 27.70 -10.72 25.74
C ILE A 16 28.72 -10.66 26.87
N THR A 17 28.83 -9.52 27.55
CA THR A 17 29.79 -9.32 28.63
C THR A 17 29.47 -10.23 29.81
N SER A 18 28.21 -10.36 30.22
CA SER A 18 27.81 -11.29 31.27
C SER A 18 28.11 -12.75 30.90
N LEU A 19 27.89 -13.14 29.64
CA LEU A 19 28.18 -14.51 29.19
C LEU A 19 29.68 -14.80 29.11
N LYS A 20 30.49 -13.85 28.63
CA LYS A 20 31.96 -13.98 28.62
C LYS A 20 32.54 -14.11 30.02
N ALA A 21 31.94 -13.46 31.02
CA ALA A 21 32.35 -13.59 32.41
C ALA A 21 32.05 -14.98 33.02
N LEU A 22 31.11 -15.73 32.42
CA LEU A 22 30.71 -17.06 32.87
C LEU A 22 31.50 -18.19 32.17
N ASP A 23 31.84 -18.01 30.89
CA ASP A 23 32.64 -18.95 30.11
C ASP A 23 33.28 -18.23 28.89
N GLU A 24 34.62 -18.21 28.84
CA GLU A 24 35.40 -17.54 27.79
C GLU A 24 35.21 -18.20 26.41
N GLY A 25 34.85 -19.49 26.37
CA GLY A 25 34.71 -20.28 25.14
C GLY A 25 33.37 -20.14 24.41
N PHE A 26 32.35 -19.58 25.06
CA PHE A 26 30.97 -19.63 24.56
C PHE A 26 30.69 -18.68 23.38
N PHE A 27 31.57 -17.70 23.16
CA PHE A 27 31.27 -16.51 22.36
C PHE A 27 32.29 -16.19 21.25
N SER A 28 32.77 -17.19 20.51
CA SER A 28 33.83 -16.96 19.50
C SER A 28 33.32 -16.70 18.07
N ASN A 29 32.32 -17.39 17.54
CA ASN A 29 32.28 -17.51 16.06
C ASN A 29 31.14 -16.82 15.30
N ASN A 30 30.15 -16.15 15.93
CA ASN A 30 28.99 -15.59 15.19
C ASN A 30 28.25 -14.41 15.86
N CYS A 31 28.95 -13.45 16.48
CA CYS A 31 28.30 -12.29 17.13
C CYS A 31 27.41 -11.47 16.19
N VAL A 32 27.86 -11.26 14.94
CA VAL A 32 27.12 -10.56 13.89
C VAL A 32 25.77 -11.21 13.61
N ARG A 33 25.74 -12.52 13.35
CA ARG A 33 24.50 -13.25 13.07
C ARG A 33 23.57 -13.26 14.28
N LYS A 34 24.12 -13.43 15.48
CA LYS A 34 23.36 -13.37 16.74
C LYS A 34 22.72 -11.98 16.93
N PHE A 35 23.46 -10.91 16.67
CA PHE A 35 22.97 -9.54 16.76
C PHE A 35 21.85 -9.27 15.75
N LEU A 36 22.07 -9.60 14.47
CA LEU A 36 21.04 -9.43 13.41
C LEU A 36 19.74 -10.16 13.75
N ARG A 37 19.82 -11.37 14.34
CA ARG A 37 18.64 -12.14 14.76
C ARG A 37 17.91 -11.49 15.94
N ALA A 38 18.64 -10.81 16.83
CA ALA A 38 18.08 -10.12 17.99
C ALA A 38 17.41 -8.77 17.63
N LEU A 39 17.66 -8.23 16.44
CA LEU A 39 17.03 -6.98 16.00
C LEU A 39 15.51 -7.13 15.84
N HIS A 40 14.80 -6.04 16.19
CA HIS A 40 13.36 -5.92 16.01
C HIS A 40 12.93 -6.17 14.55
N THR A 41 11.71 -6.67 14.34
CA THR A 41 11.19 -7.06 13.02
C THR A 41 11.20 -5.94 11.98
N LYS A 42 11.16 -4.67 12.41
CA LYS A 42 11.31 -3.49 11.52
C LYS A 42 12.60 -3.49 10.70
N TRP A 43 13.65 -4.15 11.21
CA TRP A 43 14.96 -4.24 10.56
C TRP A 43 15.05 -5.37 9.54
N ARG A 44 14.04 -6.25 9.42
CA ARG A 44 14.09 -7.48 8.60
C ARG A 44 14.51 -7.20 7.16
N ALA A 45 13.91 -6.21 6.50
CA ALA A 45 14.26 -5.87 5.12
C ALA A 45 15.75 -5.50 4.97
N LYS A 46 16.31 -4.74 5.90
CA LYS A 46 17.73 -4.37 5.89
C LYS A 46 18.63 -5.56 6.23
N VAL A 47 18.21 -6.40 7.18
CA VAL A 47 18.93 -7.62 7.57
C VAL A 47 19.05 -8.57 6.38
N THR A 48 17.96 -8.85 5.65
CA THR A 48 17.97 -9.69 4.45
C THR A 48 18.96 -9.19 3.40
N VAL A 49 18.96 -7.88 3.12
CA VAL A 49 19.92 -7.30 2.18
C VAL A 49 21.37 -7.48 2.64
N ILE A 50 21.64 -7.37 3.94
CA ILE A 50 23.00 -7.58 4.49
C ILE A 50 23.39 -9.06 4.36
N GLU A 51 22.47 -9.98 4.66
CA GLU A 51 22.67 -11.43 4.55
C GLU A 51 22.94 -11.87 3.10
N GLU A 52 22.30 -11.23 2.12
CA GLU A 52 22.47 -11.53 0.69
C GLU A 52 23.73 -10.88 0.08
N SER A 53 24.17 -9.73 0.60
CA SER A 53 25.25 -8.92 -0.01
C SER A 53 26.62 -9.05 0.66
N LYS A 54 26.68 -9.47 1.93
CA LYS A 54 27.94 -9.52 2.70
C LYS A 54 28.17 -10.89 3.32
N ASN A 55 29.43 -11.29 3.41
CA ASN A 55 29.80 -12.46 4.19
C ASN A 55 29.81 -12.13 5.69
N LEU A 56 28.82 -12.64 6.42
CA LEU A 56 28.65 -12.39 7.85
C LEU A 56 29.78 -12.96 8.73
N THR A 57 30.56 -13.93 8.25
CA THR A 57 31.66 -14.51 9.04
C THR A 57 32.88 -13.61 9.07
N THR A 58 33.06 -12.75 8.05
CA THR A 58 34.19 -11.82 7.94
C THR A 58 33.82 -10.38 8.26
N LEU A 59 32.52 -10.07 8.36
CA LEU A 59 32.03 -8.71 8.65
C LEU A 59 32.35 -8.32 10.10
N PRO A 60 33.09 -7.22 10.35
CA PRO A 60 33.28 -6.71 11.71
C PRO A 60 31.96 -6.23 12.32
N LEU A 61 31.75 -6.49 13.61
CA LEU A 61 30.53 -6.07 14.32
C LEU A 61 30.38 -4.55 14.33
N ASP A 62 31.46 -3.80 14.59
CA ASP A 62 31.44 -2.34 14.61
C ASP A 62 31.06 -1.73 13.25
N GLU A 63 31.53 -2.33 12.15
CA GLU A 63 31.13 -1.93 10.79
C GLU A 63 29.63 -2.17 10.57
N LEU A 64 29.10 -3.31 11.03
CA LEU A 64 27.67 -3.58 10.97
C LEU A 64 26.86 -2.54 11.76
N ILE A 65 27.27 -2.23 12.99
CA ILE A 65 26.58 -1.23 13.83
C ILE A 65 26.59 0.14 13.15
N GLY A 66 27.73 0.57 12.61
CA GLY A 66 27.84 1.83 11.85
C GLY A 66 26.87 1.87 10.67
N ASN A 67 26.82 0.80 9.86
CA ASN A 67 25.91 0.69 8.72
C ASN A 67 24.43 0.77 9.12
N LEU A 68 24.06 0.15 10.24
CA LEU A 68 22.68 0.17 10.75
C LEU A 68 22.29 1.54 11.30
N LYS A 69 23.20 2.26 11.98
CA LYS A 69 22.98 3.64 12.44
C LYS A 69 22.75 4.60 11.28
N VAL A 70 23.57 4.52 10.22
CA VAL A 70 23.38 5.34 9.02
C VAL A 70 22.00 5.09 8.41
N TYR A 71 21.57 3.83 8.33
CA TYR A 71 20.24 3.49 7.84
C TYR A 71 19.12 4.00 8.77
N GLU A 72 19.32 3.96 10.09
CA GLU A 72 18.40 4.56 11.08
C GLU A 72 18.18 6.05 10.83
N GLU A 73 19.27 6.80 10.64
CA GLU A 73 19.23 8.23 10.36
C GLU A 73 18.55 8.54 9.02
N VAL A 74 18.83 7.74 7.98
CA VAL A 74 18.21 7.89 6.67
C VAL A 74 16.70 7.67 6.77
N ILE A 75 16.26 6.59 7.44
CA ILE A 75 14.82 6.35 7.66
C ILE A 75 14.21 7.50 8.45
N LYS A 76 14.86 7.96 9.52
CA LYS A 76 14.36 9.05 10.35
C LYS A 76 14.17 10.33 9.53
N LYS A 77 15.15 10.71 8.71
CA LYS A 77 15.05 11.86 7.79
C LYS A 77 13.95 11.67 6.74
N VAL A 78 13.82 10.46 6.18
CA VAL A 78 12.71 10.15 5.25
C VAL A 78 11.37 10.25 5.97
N PHE A 79 11.26 9.77 7.20
CA PHE A 79 10.03 9.86 7.99
C PHE A 79 9.71 11.31 8.39
N GLU A 80 10.71 12.13 8.74
CA GLU A 80 10.55 13.55 9.05
C GLU A 80 10.17 14.36 7.81
N THR A 81 10.77 14.09 6.65
CA THR A 81 10.38 14.73 5.38
C THR A 81 9.01 14.27 4.93
N VAL A 82 8.66 13.00 5.13
CA VAL A 82 7.30 12.50 4.92
C VAL A 82 6.34 13.10 5.93
N LYS A 83 6.70 13.32 7.20
CA LYS A 83 5.85 13.93 8.22
C LYS A 83 5.63 15.42 7.97
N GLY A 84 6.67 16.17 7.57
CA GLY A 84 6.56 17.56 7.13
C GLY A 84 5.72 17.69 5.85
N LYS A 85 5.92 16.77 4.88
CA LYS A 85 5.04 16.65 3.72
C LYS A 85 3.65 16.14 4.08
N LYS A 86 3.46 15.35 5.15
CA LYS A 86 2.18 14.79 5.63
C LYS A 86 1.40 15.78 6.51
N GLU A 87 2.05 16.77 7.09
CA GLU A 87 1.37 17.92 7.72
C GLU A 87 0.83 18.86 6.63
N GLN A 88 1.66 19.17 5.62
CA GLN A 88 1.26 19.96 4.45
C GLN A 88 0.32 19.19 3.49
N SER A 89 0.45 17.87 3.40
CA SER A 89 -0.47 17.00 2.65
C SER A 89 -1.61 16.43 3.50
N ARG A 90 -1.67 16.61 4.82
CA ARG A 90 -2.92 16.36 5.57
C ARG A 90 -3.88 17.53 5.36
N SER A 91 -3.40 18.77 5.34
CA SER A 91 -4.24 19.92 4.99
C SER A 91 -4.66 19.91 3.51
N LEU A 92 -3.77 19.49 2.60
CA LEU A 92 -4.10 19.37 1.18
C LEU A 92 -4.88 18.07 0.84
N ALA A 93 -4.57 16.92 1.42
CA ALA A 93 -5.27 15.65 1.12
C ALA A 93 -6.64 15.53 1.78
N LEU A 94 -6.93 16.23 2.88
CA LEU A 94 -8.32 16.34 3.36
C LEU A 94 -9.16 17.11 2.35
N LYS A 95 -8.64 18.25 1.86
CA LYS A 95 -9.33 19.08 0.87
C LYS A 95 -9.46 18.41 -0.50
N VAL A 96 -8.45 17.64 -0.91
CA VAL A 96 -8.50 16.86 -2.16
C VAL A 96 -9.37 15.62 -2.02
N LYS A 97 -9.41 14.93 -0.86
CA LYS A 97 -10.32 13.78 -0.68
C LYS A 97 -11.78 14.18 -0.61
N GLU A 98 -12.11 15.31 0.02
CA GLU A 98 -13.47 15.86 -0.03
C GLU A 98 -13.86 16.25 -1.46
N ASN A 99 -13.00 16.97 -2.18
CA ASN A 99 -13.29 17.35 -3.57
C ASN A 99 -13.33 16.15 -4.52
N VAL A 100 -12.47 15.15 -4.36
CA VAL A 100 -12.49 13.93 -5.19
C VAL A 100 -13.71 13.09 -4.85
N LEU A 101 -14.12 12.99 -3.58
CA LEU A 101 -15.34 12.29 -3.21
C LEU A 101 -16.57 13.01 -3.77
N ASP A 102 -16.60 14.35 -3.72
CA ASP A 102 -17.70 15.14 -4.27
C ASP A 102 -17.76 15.01 -5.81
N VAL A 103 -16.61 15.05 -6.50
CA VAL A 103 -16.52 14.80 -7.95
C VAL A 103 -16.92 13.37 -8.29
N VAL A 104 -16.49 12.35 -7.53
CA VAL A 104 -16.88 10.95 -7.75
C VAL A 104 -18.37 10.75 -7.50
N ILE A 105 -18.95 11.38 -6.48
CA ILE A 105 -20.39 11.34 -6.21
C ILE A 105 -21.17 12.03 -7.34
N GLN A 106 -20.69 13.16 -7.85
CA GLN A 106 -21.30 13.87 -8.99
C GLN A 106 -21.18 13.06 -10.29
N ILE A 107 -20.03 12.45 -10.59
CA ILE A 107 -19.83 11.57 -11.76
C ILE A 107 -20.78 10.37 -11.67
N THR A 108 -20.82 9.70 -10.52
CA THR A 108 -21.69 8.53 -10.31
C THR A 108 -23.17 8.89 -10.46
N SER A 109 -23.57 10.07 -9.96
CA SER A 109 -24.94 10.57 -10.10
C SER A 109 -25.29 10.88 -11.57
N LEU A 110 -24.37 11.51 -12.30
CA LEU A 110 -24.56 11.87 -13.71
C LEU A 110 -24.66 10.63 -14.62
N GLU A 111 -23.79 9.64 -14.41
CA GLU A 111 -23.83 8.36 -15.13
C GLU A 111 -25.15 7.60 -14.90
N ASN A 112 -25.67 7.63 -13.67
CA ASN A 112 -26.95 7.01 -13.32
C ASN A 112 -28.15 7.71 -14.00
N VAL A 113 -28.16 9.04 -14.06
CA VAL A 113 -29.22 9.80 -14.74
C VAL A 113 -29.18 9.56 -16.25
N GLN A 114 -28.00 9.56 -16.86
CA GLN A 114 -27.84 9.28 -18.29
C GLN A 114 -28.24 7.85 -18.65
N ASN A 115 -27.91 6.86 -17.80
CA ASN A 115 -28.35 5.48 -18.01
C ASN A 115 -29.87 5.34 -17.93
N ARG A 116 -30.55 6.05 -17.02
CA ARG A 116 -32.03 6.06 -16.97
C ARG A 116 -32.64 6.66 -18.23
N GLN A 117 -32.13 7.79 -18.72
CA GLN A 117 -32.62 8.41 -19.95
C GLN A 117 -32.40 7.51 -21.17
N ARG A 118 -31.23 6.87 -21.26
CA ARG A 118 -30.93 5.91 -22.32
C ARG A 118 -31.92 4.73 -22.30
N THR A 119 -32.32 4.25 -21.13
CA THR A 119 -33.33 3.18 -21.00
C THR A 119 -34.71 3.65 -21.44
N MET A 120 -35.17 4.81 -20.98
CA MET A 120 -36.49 5.33 -21.39
C MET A 120 -36.57 5.59 -22.90
N ILE A 121 -35.49 6.09 -23.52
CA ILE A 121 -35.45 6.27 -24.97
C ILE A 121 -35.52 4.92 -25.69
N LYS A 122 -34.82 3.89 -25.19
CA LYS A 122 -34.89 2.53 -25.76
C LYS A 122 -36.29 1.93 -25.64
N GLU A 123 -36.97 2.13 -24.51
CA GLU A 123 -38.34 1.63 -24.30
C GLU A 123 -39.33 2.35 -25.21
N HIS A 124 -39.24 3.67 -25.33
CA HIS A 124 -40.12 4.44 -26.21
C HIS A 124 -39.94 4.05 -27.68
N LEU A 125 -38.70 3.89 -28.14
CA LEU A 125 -38.42 3.41 -29.49
C LEU A 125 -38.92 1.97 -29.72
N LEU A 126 -38.91 1.11 -28.70
CA LEU A 126 -39.45 -0.24 -28.77
C LEU A 126 -40.99 -0.24 -28.88
N GLU A 127 -41.66 0.64 -28.15
CA GLU A 127 -43.12 0.84 -28.21
C GLU A 127 -43.58 1.41 -29.55
N GLU A 128 -42.88 2.42 -30.08
CA GLU A 128 -43.17 2.99 -31.41
C GLU A 128 -43.01 1.94 -32.51
N HIS A 129 -41.93 1.16 -32.47
CA HIS A 129 -41.72 0.08 -33.44
C HIS A 129 -42.79 -1.00 -33.32
N GLY A 130 -43.20 -1.37 -32.11
CA GLY A 130 -44.32 -2.29 -31.86
C GLY A 130 -45.67 -1.78 -32.40
N ALA A 131 -46.00 -0.51 -32.16
CA ALA A 131 -47.22 0.12 -32.66
C ALA A 131 -47.21 0.22 -34.20
N MET A 132 -46.05 0.48 -34.81
CA MET A 132 -45.89 0.49 -36.26
C MET A 132 -46.12 -0.90 -36.87
N MET A 133 -45.59 -1.94 -36.23
CA MET A 133 -45.81 -3.33 -36.62
C MET A 133 -47.29 -3.72 -36.56
N GLU A 134 -48.02 -3.30 -35.52
CA GLU A 134 -49.47 -3.52 -35.43
C GLU A 134 -50.24 -2.72 -36.49
N LYS A 135 -49.90 -1.45 -36.74
CA LYS A 135 -50.52 -0.67 -37.83
C LYS A 135 -50.29 -1.32 -39.21
N MET A 136 -49.10 -1.87 -39.46
CA MET A 136 -48.80 -2.62 -40.69
C MET A 136 -49.64 -3.90 -40.80
N LYS A 137 -49.84 -4.61 -39.68
CA LYS A 137 -50.71 -5.80 -39.61
C LYS A 137 -52.17 -5.46 -39.92
N TRP A 138 -52.70 -4.39 -39.34
CA TRP A 138 -54.06 -3.90 -39.62
C TRP A 138 -54.24 -3.46 -41.08
N LYS A 139 -53.28 -2.74 -41.66
CA LYS A 139 -53.30 -2.42 -43.10
C LYS A 139 -53.33 -3.68 -43.97
N ARG A 140 -52.52 -4.69 -43.64
CA ARG A 140 -52.47 -5.96 -44.36
C ARG A 140 -53.77 -6.76 -44.25
N LEU A 141 -54.37 -6.82 -43.07
CA LEU A 141 -55.68 -7.45 -42.85
C LEU A 141 -56.79 -6.71 -43.60
N LYS A 142 -56.77 -5.37 -43.56
CA LYS A 142 -57.73 -4.54 -44.29
C LYS A 142 -57.63 -4.76 -45.81
N MET A 143 -56.42 -4.89 -46.36
CA MET A 143 -56.25 -5.25 -47.79
C MET A 143 -56.75 -6.66 -48.11
N LYS A 144 -56.57 -7.64 -47.21
CA LYS A 144 -57.08 -9.01 -47.40
C LYS A 144 -58.61 -9.11 -47.34
N LEU A 145 -59.28 -8.17 -46.69
CA LEU A 145 -60.75 -8.14 -46.57
C LEU A 145 -61.44 -7.43 -47.75
N VAL A 146 -60.67 -6.75 -48.61
CA VAL A 146 -61.16 -5.97 -49.76
C VAL A 146 -60.93 -6.73 -51.09
N LEU A 147 -60.35 -7.94 -51.04
CA LEU A 147 -60.25 -8.92 -52.14
C LEU A 147 -61.16 -10.10 -51.83
#